data_AF-A0A7J4ZRH1-F1
#
_entry.id   AF-A0A7J4ZRH1-F1
#
_cell.length_a   1.000
_cell.length_b   1.000
_cell.length_c   1.000
_cell.angle_alpha   90.00
_cell.angle_beta   90.00
_cell.angle_gamma   90.00
#
_symmetry.space_group_name_H-M   'P 1'
#
loop_
_entity.id
_entity.type
_entity.pdbx_description
1 polymer ?
#
loop_
_entity_poly.entity_id
_entity_poly.type
_entity_poly.pdbx_seq_one_letter_code
_entity_poly.pdbx_strand_id
1 'polypeptide(L)'
;MPSHMGVQTFATERNSQVEYFVHFILDYFCKCLLESKAILEYEITQQKQFKSDIASDIWDHYICLKRFDDGPQMQIWCQTTCYKGNGTGKPEPNKTYEVRETLVEAISIRQLAETDSNIDLRTIHFTVGDSDYTYKWFLGLKNASFDKSLYIGQRGFDIFNAINGALGQSFTEEEKYDALKYCVEQKDEIGKFIYSTISELKSWWFTDGFPKSIMADLQWNMVGNELKQHSINWPDFSSIHGADIKGRTNKFIFDEEITETDPLIPKTAAKLLQKNPFLAAAIEVIGEWDFFIAKIYELQTKTSSLESFVQEIWDTPAPLRLVTRRLLLRIHASEAITYIQDMDIDGVTEHKLYAGEYSDLITRQIGAKIVTGLIRAGISTPEILFERIRSRGKLIVNQARWFESKNGTQLKPSFDYVELALVSAGFNVLSPTQAGFNAIGYHSQIVQDTVKPYTNLKIIRDQNSNNLCVLKAKYLRQQEFPRRCKEEAFVGLTLKYSFHDNFIKKLNIPLIMFIDMAPDCNVPEYAVRRLMCFGWDITFSTDNLISYLKKQRSVSY
;
A
#
# COMPACT_ATOMS: atom_id res chain seq x y z
N MET A 1 0.24 0.52 -24.59
CA MET A 1 0.38 0.06 -23.20
C MET A 1 -0.96 0.26 -22.52
N PRO A 2 -1.47 -0.69 -21.72
CA PRO A 2 -2.73 -0.49 -21.02
C PRO A 2 -2.58 0.70 -20.06
N SER A 3 -3.60 1.58 -20.03
CA SER A 3 -3.66 2.69 -19.07
C SER A 3 -3.63 2.17 -17.63
N HIS A 4 -3.37 3.02 -16.64
CA HIS A 4 -3.44 2.63 -15.23
C HIS A 4 -4.81 2.01 -14.88
N MET A 5 -5.88 2.48 -15.52
CA MET A 5 -7.20 1.86 -15.44
C MET A 5 -7.22 0.48 -16.09
N GLY A 6 -6.64 0.29 -17.28
CA GLY A 6 -6.49 -1.03 -17.89
C GLY A 6 -5.70 -2.01 -17.01
N VAL A 7 -4.57 -1.59 -16.43
CA VAL A 7 -3.78 -2.41 -15.48
C VAL A 7 -4.59 -2.78 -14.23
N GLN A 8 -5.41 -1.85 -13.73
CA GLN A 8 -6.33 -2.14 -12.63
C GLN A 8 -7.46 -3.09 -13.04
N THR A 9 -8.06 -2.94 -14.22
CA THR A 9 -9.08 -3.87 -14.74
C THR A 9 -8.54 -5.29 -14.85
N PHE A 10 -7.33 -5.47 -15.41
CA PHE A 10 -6.68 -6.78 -15.46
C PHE A 10 -6.30 -7.32 -14.08
N ALA A 11 -5.97 -6.45 -13.11
CA ALA A 11 -5.70 -6.87 -11.73
C ALA A 11 -6.98 -7.31 -11.00
N THR A 12 -8.10 -6.61 -11.22
CA THR A 12 -9.41 -6.93 -10.64
C THR A 12 -9.94 -8.25 -11.19
N GLU A 13 -9.91 -8.45 -12.51
CA GLU A 13 -10.34 -9.70 -13.13
C GLU A 13 -9.49 -10.89 -12.64
N ARG A 14 -8.16 -10.73 -12.61
CA ARG A 14 -7.25 -11.74 -12.06
C ARG A 14 -7.59 -12.08 -10.61
N ASN A 15 -7.77 -11.07 -9.75
CA ASN A 15 -8.08 -11.30 -8.35
C ASN A 15 -9.41 -12.05 -8.20
N SER A 16 -10.44 -11.68 -8.98
CA SER A 16 -11.73 -12.39 -8.99
C SER A 16 -11.60 -13.85 -9.44
N GLN A 17 -10.81 -14.13 -10.49
CA GLN A 17 -10.56 -15.49 -10.96
C GLN A 17 -9.84 -16.34 -9.91
N VAL A 18 -8.88 -15.73 -9.18
CA VAL A 18 -8.16 -16.41 -8.09
C VAL A 18 -9.06 -16.65 -6.89
N GLU A 19 -9.92 -15.69 -6.52
CA GLU A 19 -10.91 -15.87 -5.47
C GLU A 19 -11.86 -17.02 -5.81
N TYR A 20 -12.32 -17.10 -7.07
CA TYR A 20 -13.14 -18.23 -7.54
C TYR A 20 -12.38 -19.56 -7.49
N PHE A 21 -11.11 -19.56 -7.90
CA PHE A 21 -10.25 -20.74 -7.80
C PHE A 21 -10.08 -21.24 -6.35
N VAL A 22 -9.90 -20.32 -5.39
CA VAL A 22 -9.85 -20.63 -3.96
C VAL A 22 -11.22 -21.10 -3.45
N HIS A 23 -12.32 -20.48 -3.91
CA HIS A 23 -13.67 -20.93 -3.60
C HIS A 23 -13.87 -22.41 -3.96
N PHE A 24 -13.46 -22.81 -5.17
CA PHE A 24 -13.52 -24.19 -5.62
C PHE A 24 -12.75 -25.14 -4.69
N ILE A 25 -11.52 -24.77 -4.30
CA ILE A 25 -10.69 -25.58 -3.38
C ILE A 25 -11.40 -25.77 -2.03
N LEU A 26 -11.96 -24.69 -1.47
CA LEU A 26 -12.66 -24.72 -0.18
C LEU A 26 -13.94 -25.56 -0.25
N ASP A 27 -14.73 -25.42 -1.31
CA ASP A 27 -15.93 -26.22 -1.54
C ASP A 27 -15.59 -27.71 -1.70
N TYR A 28 -14.58 -28.04 -2.51
CA TYR A 28 -14.13 -29.42 -2.67
C TYR A 28 -13.65 -30.01 -1.32
N PHE A 29 -12.88 -29.25 -0.56
CA PHE A 29 -12.46 -29.66 0.78
C PHE A 29 -13.65 -29.94 1.70
N CYS A 30 -14.67 -29.06 1.72
CA CYS A 30 -15.88 -29.28 2.53
C CYS A 30 -16.69 -30.49 2.06
N LYS A 31 -16.81 -30.73 0.75
CA LYS A 31 -17.42 -31.95 0.19
C LYS A 31 -16.70 -33.20 0.67
N CYS A 32 -15.37 -33.20 0.67
CA CYS A 32 -14.57 -34.30 1.22
C CYS A 32 -14.85 -34.54 2.72
N LEU A 33 -15.02 -33.48 3.51
CA LEU A 33 -15.38 -33.61 4.93
C LEU A 33 -16.79 -34.19 5.11
N LEU A 34 -17.73 -33.78 4.27
CA LEU A 34 -19.11 -34.29 4.29
C LEU A 34 -19.16 -35.78 3.92
N GLU A 35 -18.50 -36.18 2.83
CA GLU A 35 -18.44 -37.57 2.35
C GLU A 35 -17.80 -38.52 3.36
N SER A 36 -16.76 -38.04 4.06
CA SER A 36 -16.08 -38.79 5.14
C SER A 36 -16.83 -38.76 6.47
N LYS A 37 -18.00 -38.10 6.52
CA LYS A 37 -18.81 -37.92 7.75
C LYS A 37 -18.03 -37.24 8.88
N ALA A 38 -17.14 -36.32 8.55
CA ALA A 38 -16.45 -35.47 9.52
C ALA A 38 -17.32 -34.29 9.97
N ILE A 39 -18.26 -33.87 9.12
CA ILE A 39 -19.25 -32.81 9.36
C ILE A 39 -20.64 -33.27 8.90
N LEU A 40 -21.68 -32.59 9.38
CA LEU A 40 -23.08 -32.82 9.00
C LEU A 40 -23.51 -31.96 7.81
N GLU A 41 -23.18 -30.67 7.86
CA GLU A 41 -23.56 -29.69 6.84
C GLU A 41 -22.51 -28.58 6.80
N TYR A 42 -22.43 -27.89 5.67
CA TYR A 42 -21.60 -26.71 5.51
C TYR A 42 -22.28 -25.64 4.67
N GLU A 43 -21.92 -24.38 4.92
CA GLU A 43 -22.26 -23.23 4.09
C GLU A 43 -20.99 -22.43 3.80
N ILE A 44 -20.81 -22.00 2.54
CA ILE A 44 -19.72 -21.10 2.14
C ILE A 44 -20.33 -19.79 1.66
N THR A 45 -19.90 -18.68 2.25
CA THR A 45 -20.26 -17.32 1.84
C THR A 45 -19.02 -16.60 1.33
N GLN A 46 -19.12 -15.93 0.18
CA GLN A 46 -18.05 -15.04 -0.32
C GLN A 46 -18.23 -13.62 0.20
N GLN A 47 -17.12 -12.87 0.31
CA GLN A 47 -17.10 -11.44 0.64
C GLN A 47 -17.86 -11.12 1.95
N LYS A 48 -17.63 -11.92 2.99
CA LYS A 48 -18.31 -11.81 4.29
C LYS A 48 -17.77 -10.62 5.07
N GLN A 49 -18.68 -9.75 5.52
CA GLN A 49 -18.32 -8.61 6.35
C GLN A 49 -18.12 -9.02 7.82
N PHE A 50 -17.02 -8.56 8.42
CA PHE A 50 -16.75 -8.63 9.86
C PHE A 50 -16.73 -7.20 10.44
N LYS A 51 -17.49 -6.97 11.53
CA LYS A 51 -17.52 -5.69 12.24
C LYS A 51 -17.28 -5.88 13.73
N SER A 52 -16.52 -4.98 14.32
CA SER A 52 -16.30 -4.89 15.76
C SER A 52 -15.93 -3.45 16.16
N ASP A 53 -15.66 -3.21 17.44
CA ASP A 53 -15.22 -1.90 17.94
C ASP A 53 -13.94 -1.38 17.26
N ILE A 54 -13.11 -2.28 16.75
CA ILE A 54 -11.82 -1.97 16.13
C ILE A 54 -11.73 -2.46 14.69
N ALA A 55 -12.83 -2.93 14.09
CA ALA A 55 -12.79 -3.53 12.77
C ALA A 55 -14.05 -3.34 11.93
N SER A 56 -13.86 -3.22 10.62
CA SER A 56 -14.90 -3.29 9.60
C SER A 56 -14.25 -3.80 8.32
N ASP A 57 -13.98 -5.11 8.28
CA ASP A 57 -13.21 -5.77 7.23
C ASP A 57 -14.12 -6.67 6.38
N ILE A 58 -13.69 -6.96 5.15
CA ILE A 58 -14.35 -7.90 4.24
C ILE A 58 -13.41 -9.08 4.07
N TRP A 59 -13.92 -10.28 4.31
CA TRP A 59 -13.22 -11.55 4.16
C TRP A 59 -13.66 -12.26 2.91
N ASP A 60 -12.71 -12.69 2.09
CA ASP A 60 -12.98 -13.30 0.78
C ASP A 60 -13.93 -14.48 0.91
N HIS A 61 -13.72 -15.33 1.93
CA HIS A 61 -14.57 -16.48 2.19
C HIS A 61 -14.85 -16.66 3.69
N TYR A 62 -16.05 -17.13 3.98
CA TYR A 62 -16.51 -17.56 5.28
C TYR A 62 -17.15 -18.94 5.13
N ILE A 63 -16.76 -19.89 5.97
CA ILE A 63 -17.31 -21.24 5.99
C ILE A 63 -17.91 -21.48 7.36
N CYS A 64 -19.17 -21.86 7.39
CA CYS A 64 -19.85 -22.35 8.58
C CYS A 64 -19.94 -23.88 8.51
N LEU A 65 -19.39 -24.58 9.49
CA LEU A 65 -19.41 -26.03 9.57
C LEU A 65 -20.23 -26.49 10.78
N LYS A 66 -21.14 -27.44 10.55
CA LYS A 66 -21.84 -28.14 11.62
C LYS A 66 -21.22 -29.49 11.86
N ARG A 67 -20.78 -29.71 13.09
CA ARG A 67 -20.24 -30.99 13.54
C ARG A 67 -21.34 -31.87 14.13
N PHE A 68 -21.02 -33.13 14.37
CA PHE A 68 -21.91 -34.10 15.01
C PHE A 68 -22.06 -33.87 16.53
N ASP A 69 -21.18 -33.06 17.12
CA ASP A 69 -21.29 -32.67 18.52
C ASP A 69 -22.18 -31.43 18.67
N ASP A 70 -22.83 -31.30 19.82
CA ASP A 70 -23.55 -30.06 20.24
C ASP A 70 -22.57 -28.95 20.65
N GLY A 71 -21.34 -28.98 20.12
CA GLY A 71 -20.28 -28.03 20.44
C GLY A 71 -20.51 -26.66 19.79
N PRO A 72 -19.61 -25.71 20.07
CA PRO A 72 -19.59 -24.42 19.39
C PRO A 72 -19.61 -24.58 17.87
N GLN A 73 -20.32 -23.70 17.19
CA GLN A 73 -20.37 -23.64 15.73
C GLN A 73 -18.98 -23.33 15.19
N MET A 74 -18.48 -24.18 14.30
CA MET A 74 -17.16 -24.01 13.74
C MET A 74 -17.21 -23.05 12.56
N GLN A 75 -16.36 -22.03 12.59
CA GLN A 75 -16.29 -21.01 11.57
C GLN A 75 -14.87 -20.92 11.01
N ILE A 76 -14.73 -20.94 9.68
CA ILE A 76 -13.47 -20.74 8.99
C ILE A 76 -13.53 -19.45 8.18
N TRP A 77 -12.68 -18.49 8.50
CA TRP A 77 -12.59 -17.22 7.80
C TRP A 77 -11.32 -17.20 6.95
N CYS A 78 -11.45 -16.92 5.65
CA CYS A 78 -10.34 -17.02 4.70
C CYS A 78 -10.02 -15.70 4.00
N GLN A 79 -8.74 -15.42 3.84
CA GLN A 79 -8.20 -14.30 3.05
C GLN A 79 -7.25 -14.80 1.97
N THR A 80 -7.21 -14.10 0.85
CA THR A 80 -6.38 -14.43 -0.32
C THR A 80 -5.43 -13.29 -0.64
N THR A 81 -4.23 -13.59 -1.10
CA THR A 81 -3.29 -12.57 -1.59
C THR A 81 -2.61 -13.07 -2.86
N CYS A 82 -2.66 -12.28 -3.92
CA CYS A 82 -2.11 -12.63 -5.24
C CYS A 82 -0.71 -12.02 -5.46
N TYR A 83 0.27 -12.73 -6.03
CA TYR A 83 1.59 -12.20 -6.40
C TYR A 83 1.97 -12.51 -7.84
N LYS A 84 1.95 -11.50 -8.73
CA LYS A 84 2.29 -11.67 -10.16
C LYS A 84 3.70 -11.19 -10.51
N GLY A 85 4.38 -10.50 -9.60
CA GLY A 85 5.64 -9.86 -9.94
C GLY A 85 5.47 -8.74 -10.96
N ASN A 86 6.55 -8.06 -11.26
CA ASN A 86 6.62 -7.24 -12.47
C ASN A 86 7.34 -8.03 -13.59
N GLY A 87 7.21 -7.57 -14.84
CA GLY A 87 7.85 -8.21 -16.00
C GLY A 87 9.38 -8.28 -15.95
N THR A 88 10.02 -7.73 -14.90
CA THR A 88 11.48 -7.75 -14.70
C THR A 88 11.93 -8.73 -13.59
N GLY A 89 11.05 -9.60 -13.09
CA GLY A 89 11.44 -10.60 -12.09
C GLY A 89 11.48 -10.06 -10.65
N LYS A 90 11.07 -8.81 -10.40
CA LYS A 90 11.16 -8.18 -9.07
C LYS A 90 9.82 -8.23 -8.33
N PRO A 91 9.83 -8.41 -6.99
CA PRO A 91 8.63 -8.30 -6.17
C PRO A 91 7.90 -6.97 -6.40
N GLU A 92 6.58 -7.00 -6.49
CA GLU A 92 5.79 -5.77 -6.64
C GLU A 92 5.94 -4.88 -5.39
N PRO A 93 6.28 -3.58 -5.54
CA PRO A 93 6.46 -2.69 -4.39
C PRO A 93 5.14 -2.41 -3.65
N ASN A 94 4.00 -2.46 -4.35
CA ASN A 94 2.68 -2.11 -3.82
C ASN A 94 2.01 -3.21 -2.99
N LYS A 95 2.48 -4.46 -3.06
CA LYS A 95 1.87 -5.58 -2.32
C LYS A 95 2.28 -5.65 -0.86
N THR A 96 3.33 -4.93 -0.45
CA THR A 96 3.73 -4.87 0.96
C THR A 96 2.67 -4.25 1.89
N TYR A 97 1.73 -3.47 1.36
CA TYR A 97 0.62 -2.90 2.13
C TYR A 97 -0.50 -3.89 2.36
N GLU A 98 -0.96 -4.58 1.31
CA GLU A 98 -1.99 -5.63 1.37
C GLU A 98 -1.61 -6.75 2.35
N VAL A 99 -0.32 -7.09 2.38
CA VAL A 99 0.27 -7.97 3.39
C VAL A 99 -0.04 -7.51 4.83
N ARG A 100 0.23 -6.24 5.14
CA ARG A 100 0.07 -5.71 6.50
C ARG A 100 -1.40 -5.65 6.88
N GLU A 101 -2.24 -5.27 5.92
CA GLU A 101 -3.69 -5.20 6.11
C GLU A 101 -4.27 -6.56 6.49
N THR A 102 -3.95 -7.59 5.71
CA THR A 102 -4.45 -8.94 5.93
C THR A 102 -3.90 -9.59 7.22
N LEU A 103 -2.71 -9.20 7.69
CA LEU A 103 -2.20 -9.62 9.00
C LEU A 103 -2.96 -8.95 10.15
N VAL A 104 -3.31 -7.66 10.01
CA VAL A 104 -4.11 -6.94 11.00
C VAL A 104 -5.52 -7.49 11.08
N GLU A 105 -6.13 -7.81 9.94
CA GLU A 105 -7.45 -8.47 9.86
C GLU A 105 -7.46 -9.81 10.61
N ALA A 106 -6.45 -10.66 10.38
CA ALA A 106 -6.31 -11.96 11.05
C ALA A 106 -6.18 -11.85 12.57
N ILE A 107 -5.55 -10.78 13.06
CA ILE A 107 -5.47 -10.50 14.49
C ILE A 107 -6.83 -9.98 15.00
N SER A 108 -7.41 -8.99 14.33
CA SER A 108 -8.66 -8.34 14.77
C SER A 108 -9.87 -9.28 14.81
N ILE A 109 -9.96 -10.26 13.90
CA ILE A 109 -11.09 -11.19 13.88
C ILE A 109 -11.15 -12.09 15.12
N ARG A 110 -10.04 -12.29 15.82
CA ARG A 110 -10.01 -13.10 17.05
C ARG A 110 -10.87 -12.52 18.17
N GLN A 111 -11.23 -11.24 18.09
CA GLN A 111 -12.25 -10.65 18.96
C GLN A 111 -13.55 -11.46 18.95
N LEU A 112 -13.95 -12.00 17.79
CA LEU A 112 -15.18 -12.78 17.65
C LEU A 112 -15.21 -13.97 18.61
N ALA A 113 -14.10 -14.70 18.71
CA ALA A 113 -13.96 -15.87 19.57
C ALA A 113 -13.92 -15.50 21.07
N GLU A 114 -13.52 -14.28 21.42
CA GLU A 114 -13.63 -13.79 22.80
C GLU A 114 -15.05 -13.32 23.16
N THR A 115 -15.78 -12.77 22.19
CA THR A 115 -17.10 -12.17 22.44
C THR A 115 -18.25 -13.17 22.39
N ASP A 116 -18.09 -14.30 21.70
CA ASP A 116 -19.12 -15.32 21.57
C ASP A 116 -18.55 -16.72 21.85
N SER A 117 -18.93 -17.29 22.99
CA SER A 117 -18.51 -18.63 23.43
C SER A 117 -19.09 -19.76 22.57
N ASN A 118 -20.09 -19.48 21.73
CA ASN A 118 -20.69 -20.47 20.83
C ASN A 118 -19.95 -20.57 19.49
N ILE A 119 -18.85 -19.83 19.30
CA ILE A 119 -18.06 -19.85 18.07
C ILE A 119 -16.69 -20.52 18.29
N ASP A 120 -16.39 -21.55 17.49
CA ASP A 120 -15.03 -22.08 17.35
C ASP A 120 -14.40 -21.56 16.04
N LEU A 121 -13.63 -20.48 16.17
CA LEU A 121 -13.02 -19.76 15.06
C LEU A 121 -11.72 -20.43 14.57
N ARG A 122 -11.56 -20.54 13.24
CA ARG A 122 -10.28 -20.67 12.54
C ARG A 122 -10.13 -19.64 11.42
N THR A 123 -8.88 -19.39 11.07
CA THR A 123 -8.47 -18.50 10.00
C THR A 123 -7.54 -19.21 9.02
N ILE A 124 -7.82 -19.07 7.72
CA ILE A 124 -6.96 -19.60 6.65
C ILE A 124 -6.48 -18.46 5.77
N HIS A 125 -5.22 -18.49 5.36
CA HIS A 125 -4.70 -17.60 4.33
C HIS A 125 -4.21 -18.36 3.10
N PHE A 126 -4.58 -17.89 1.93
CA PHE A 126 -4.07 -18.39 0.65
C PHE A 126 -3.15 -17.34 0.02
N THR A 127 -1.90 -17.73 -0.24
CA THR A 127 -0.99 -16.97 -1.10
C THR A 127 -0.96 -17.62 -2.46
N VAL A 128 -1.35 -16.90 -3.52
CA VAL A 128 -1.37 -17.45 -4.89
C VAL A 128 -0.41 -16.67 -5.77
N GLY A 129 0.51 -17.35 -6.43
CA GLY A 129 1.47 -16.70 -7.33
C GLY A 129 2.82 -17.41 -7.42
N ASP A 130 3.75 -16.80 -8.14
CA ASP A 130 5.12 -17.30 -8.25
C ASP A 130 5.96 -16.85 -7.03
N SER A 131 6.70 -17.81 -6.46
CA SER A 131 7.45 -17.65 -5.21
C SER A 131 8.65 -16.73 -5.35
N ASP A 132 9.16 -16.49 -6.57
CA ASP A 132 10.21 -15.50 -6.81
C ASP A 132 9.73 -14.05 -6.52
N TYR A 133 8.42 -13.81 -6.55
CA TYR A 133 7.84 -12.47 -6.34
C TYR A 133 7.30 -12.24 -4.94
N THR A 134 7.34 -13.26 -4.07
CA THR A 134 6.83 -13.17 -2.71
C THR A 134 7.97 -12.82 -1.76
N TYR A 135 7.75 -11.87 -0.85
CA TYR A 135 8.74 -11.59 0.20
C TYR A 135 8.86 -12.80 1.15
N LYS A 136 10.06 -13.34 1.40
CA LYS A 136 10.18 -14.56 2.24
C LYS A 136 9.73 -14.31 3.69
N TRP A 137 10.05 -13.15 4.25
CA TRP A 137 9.52 -12.75 5.57
C TRP A 137 7.98 -12.72 5.64
N PHE A 138 7.29 -12.50 4.52
CA PHE A 138 5.83 -12.47 4.51
C PHE A 138 5.22 -13.84 4.81
N LEU A 139 5.75 -14.91 4.20
CA LEU A 139 5.24 -16.26 4.41
C LEU A 139 5.39 -16.69 5.88
N GLY A 140 6.55 -16.38 6.48
CA GLY A 140 6.77 -16.61 7.91
C GLY A 140 5.75 -15.88 8.80
N LEU A 141 5.39 -14.64 8.46
CA LEU A 141 4.37 -13.92 9.22
C LEU A 141 2.96 -14.43 8.99
N LYS A 142 2.62 -14.88 7.78
CA LYS A 142 1.31 -15.47 7.51
C LYS A 142 1.09 -16.76 8.28
N ASN A 143 2.12 -17.60 8.34
CA ASN A 143 2.14 -18.79 9.20
C ASN A 143 1.99 -18.44 10.69
N ALA A 144 2.49 -17.28 11.11
CA ALA A 144 2.37 -16.82 12.49
C ALA A 144 0.98 -16.25 12.82
N SER A 145 0.34 -15.53 11.90
CA SER A 145 -0.89 -14.76 12.19
C SER A 145 -2.20 -15.45 11.80
N PHE A 146 -2.16 -16.50 10.97
CA PHE A 146 -3.32 -17.33 10.64
C PHE A 146 -3.19 -18.71 11.28
N ASP A 147 -4.31 -19.42 11.45
CA ASP A 147 -4.28 -20.81 11.96
C ASP A 147 -3.73 -21.79 10.90
N LYS A 148 -3.98 -21.48 9.62
CA LYS A 148 -3.34 -22.15 8.49
C LYS A 148 -2.99 -21.11 7.42
N SER A 149 -1.80 -21.19 6.86
CA SER A 149 -1.45 -20.47 5.63
C SER A 149 -0.95 -21.45 4.59
N LEU A 150 -1.39 -21.26 3.35
CA LEU A 150 -1.15 -22.12 2.21
C LEU A 150 -0.55 -21.30 1.07
N TYR A 151 0.45 -21.87 0.41
CA TYR A 151 1.08 -21.26 -0.75
C TYR A 151 0.73 -22.07 -2.00
N ILE A 152 0.06 -21.44 -2.96
CA ILE A 152 -0.34 -22.07 -4.22
C ILE A 152 0.45 -21.41 -5.36
N GLY A 153 1.43 -22.15 -5.86
CA GLY A 153 2.24 -21.78 -7.00
C GLY A 153 3.66 -22.29 -6.88
N GLN A 154 4.46 -22.06 -7.92
CA GLN A 154 5.85 -22.49 -7.97
C GLN A 154 6.69 -21.51 -8.77
N ARG A 155 8.00 -21.62 -8.59
CA ARG A 155 8.99 -20.77 -9.25
C ARG A 155 8.87 -20.86 -10.77
N GLY A 156 8.74 -19.73 -11.45
CA GLY A 156 8.73 -19.63 -12.91
C GLY A 156 7.43 -20.10 -13.59
N PHE A 157 6.36 -20.34 -12.83
CA PHE A 157 5.06 -20.75 -13.36
C PHE A 157 4.02 -19.64 -13.24
N ASP A 158 3.45 -19.20 -14.37
CA ASP A 158 2.36 -18.21 -14.37
C ASP A 158 1.02 -18.89 -14.08
N ILE A 159 0.76 -19.12 -12.79
CA ILE A 159 -0.48 -19.72 -12.31
C ILE A 159 -1.71 -18.90 -12.70
N PHE A 160 -1.59 -17.57 -12.86
CA PHE A 160 -2.73 -16.74 -13.23
C PHE A 160 -3.16 -16.98 -14.67
N ASN A 161 -2.21 -17.11 -15.60
CA ASN A 161 -2.54 -17.45 -16.98
C ASN A 161 -3.10 -18.87 -17.09
N ALA A 162 -2.60 -19.80 -16.27
CA ALA A 162 -3.14 -21.17 -16.23
C ALA A 162 -4.56 -21.22 -15.67
N ILE A 163 -4.87 -20.47 -14.59
CA ILE A 163 -6.25 -20.31 -14.07
C ILE A 163 -7.13 -19.66 -15.15
N ASN A 164 -6.69 -18.58 -15.77
CA ASN A 164 -7.44 -17.91 -16.83
C ASN A 164 -7.68 -18.84 -18.04
N GLY A 165 -6.70 -19.67 -18.40
CA GLY A 165 -6.85 -20.67 -19.46
C GLY A 165 -7.88 -21.75 -19.11
N ALA A 166 -7.92 -22.20 -17.86
CA ALA A 166 -8.90 -23.16 -17.37
C ALA A 166 -10.32 -22.56 -17.35
N LEU A 167 -10.47 -21.30 -16.95
CA LEU A 167 -11.77 -20.63 -16.84
C LEU A 167 -12.25 -19.95 -18.14
N GLY A 168 -11.36 -19.72 -19.11
CA GLY A 168 -11.52 -18.71 -20.16
C GLY A 168 -12.64 -18.94 -21.18
N GLN A 169 -13.31 -20.09 -21.16
CA GLN A 169 -14.51 -20.37 -21.97
C GLN A 169 -15.79 -20.47 -21.14
N SER A 170 -15.70 -20.38 -19.81
CA SER A 170 -16.82 -20.57 -18.90
C SER A 170 -17.52 -19.23 -18.62
N PHE A 171 -18.82 -19.16 -18.88
CA PHE A 171 -19.63 -17.95 -18.70
C PHE A 171 -20.46 -18.00 -17.40
N THR A 172 -20.80 -19.21 -16.94
CA THR A 172 -21.56 -19.44 -15.70
C THR A 172 -20.70 -19.98 -14.57
N GLU A 173 -21.15 -19.84 -13.32
CA GLU A 173 -20.46 -20.39 -12.16
C GLU A 173 -20.40 -21.93 -12.18
N GLU A 174 -21.38 -22.60 -12.79
CA GLU A 174 -21.40 -24.06 -12.97
C GLU A 174 -20.33 -24.50 -13.98
N GLU A 175 -20.25 -23.85 -15.15
CA GLU A 175 -19.24 -24.13 -16.16
C GLU A 175 -17.81 -23.89 -15.64
N LYS A 176 -17.61 -22.88 -14.79
CA LYS A 176 -16.31 -22.62 -14.16
C LYS A 176 -15.95 -23.74 -13.18
N TYR A 177 -16.94 -24.26 -12.44
CA TYR A 177 -16.74 -25.34 -11.48
C TYR A 177 -16.34 -26.62 -12.21
N ASP A 178 -17.06 -26.97 -13.26
CA ASP A 178 -16.79 -28.16 -14.08
C ASP A 178 -15.42 -28.07 -14.77
N ALA A 179 -15.01 -26.87 -15.21
CA ALA A 179 -13.69 -26.67 -15.79
C ALA A 179 -12.56 -26.98 -14.80
N LEU A 180 -12.65 -26.47 -13.57
CA LEU A 180 -11.66 -26.76 -12.52
C LEU A 180 -11.70 -28.22 -12.07
N LYS A 181 -12.89 -28.83 -12.01
CA LYS A 181 -13.04 -30.26 -11.72
C LYS A 181 -12.37 -31.11 -12.81
N TYR A 182 -12.54 -30.76 -14.08
CA TYR A 182 -11.86 -31.42 -15.19
C TYR A 182 -10.34 -31.33 -15.06
N CYS A 183 -9.79 -30.17 -14.69
CA CYS A 183 -8.36 -30.01 -14.41
C CYS A 183 -7.86 -31.01 -13.34
N VAL A 184 -8.62 -31.20 -12.26
CA VAL A 184 -8.33 -32.19 -11.20
C VAL A 184 -8.34 -33.63 -11.74
N GLU A 185 -9.36 -33.98 -12.52
CA GLU A 185 -9.53 -35.32 -13.11
C GLU A 185 -8.39 -35.66 -14.09
N GLN A 186 -8.00 -34.69 -14.93
CA GLN A 186 -6.90 -34.84 -15.89
C GLN A 186 -5.51 -34.76 -15.24
N LYS A 187 -5.43 -34.32 -13.98
CA LYS A 187 -4.16 -34.09 -13.27
C LYS A 187 -3.22 -33.14 -14.03
N ASP A 188 -3.79 -32.11 -14.65
CA ASP A 188 -2.98 -31.03 -15.23
C ASP A 188 -2.29 -30.21 -14.12
N GLU A 189 -1.51 -29.20 -14.49
CA GLU A 189 -0.78 -28.38 -13.51
C GLU A 189 -1.73 -27.70 -12.50
N ILE A 190 -2.88 -27.19 -12.94
CA ILE A 190 -3.88 -26.58 -12.05
C ILE A 190 -4.49 -27.65 -11.13
N GLY A 191 -4.84 -28.82 -11.67
CA GLY A 191 -5.33 -29.97 -10.93
C GLY A 191 -4.35 -30.45 -9.85
N LYS A 192 -3.03 -30.44 -10.13
CA LYS A 192 -1.98 -30.76 -9.14
C LYS A 192 -1.95 -29.74 -8.00
N PHE A 193 -2.06 -28.43 -8.30
CA PHE A 193 -2.14 -27.40 -7.26
C PHE A 193 -3.39 -27.54 -6.39
N ILE A 194 -4.54 -27.81 -7.02
CA ILE A 194 -5.79 -28.08 -6.28
C ILE A 194 -5.61 -29.30 -5.37
N TYR A 195 -5.16 -30.42 -5.92
CA TYR A 195 -5.04 -31.68 -5.19
C TYR A 195 -4.07 -31.57 -4.01
N SER A 196 -2.90 -30.94 -4.20
CA SER A 196 -1.92 -30.72 -3.13
C SER A 196 -2.50 -29.84 -2.04
N THR A 197 -3.15 -28.72 -2.39
CA THR A 197 -3.77 -27.80 -1.43
C THR A 197 -4.87 -28.50 -0.62
N ILE A 198 -5.74 -29.27 -1.27
CA ILE A 198 -6.79 -30.06 -0.58
C ILE A 198 -6.16 -31.11 0.32
N SER A 199 -5.09 -31.78 -0.12
CA SER A 199 -4.39 -32.78 0.70
C SER A 199 -3.80 -32.15 1.97
N GLU A 200 -3.23 -30.95 1.86
CA GLU A 200 -2.75 -30.20 3.03
C GLU A 200 -3.87 -29.79 3.98
N LEU A 201 -5.01 -29.33 3.45
CA LEU A 201 -6.20 -29.01 4.26
C LEU A 201 -6.75 -30.25 4.98
N LYS A 202 -6.80 -31.40 4.29
CA LYS A 202 -7.21 -32.68 4.88
C LYS A 202 -6.24 -33.15 5.95
N SER A 203 -4.92 -33.03 5.73
CA SER A 203 -3.93 -33.34 6.76
C SER A 203 -4.12 -32.44 7.98
N TRP A 204 -4.29 -31.14 7.77
CA TRP A 204 -4.52 -30.19 8.85
C TRP A 204 -5.78 -30.52 9.65
N TRP A 205 -6.85 -30.97 8.99
CA TRP A 205 -8.09 -31.38 9.66
C TRP A 205 -7.97 -32.73 10.37
N PHE A 206 -7.65 -33.79 9.64
CA PHE A 206 -7.73 -35.18 10.13
C PHE A 206 -6.50 -35.64 10.91
N THR A 207 -5.32 -35.16 10.52
CA THR A 207 -4.04 -35.63 11.09
C THR A 207 -3.58 -34.72 12.22
N ASP A 208 -3.62 -33.41 12.01
CA ASP A 208 -3.09 -32.44 12.98
C ASP A 208 -4.12 -32.07 14.05
N GLY A 209 -5.39 -32.45 13.87
CA GLY A 209 -6.49 -32.11 14.77
C GLY A 209 -6.96 -30.66 14.66
N PHE A 210 -6.80 -30.05 13.48
CA PHE A 210 -7.28 -28.70 13.16
C PHE A 210 -6.83 -27.62 14.17
N PRO A 211 -5.51 -27.52 14.45
CA PRO A 211 -4.98 -26.67 15.52
C PRO A 211 -5.18 -25.19 15.25
N LYS A 212 -5.30 -24.42 16.35
CA LYS A 212 -5.17 -22.95 16.34
C LYS A 212 -3.69 -22.56 16.34
N SER A 213 -3.38 -21.39 15.77
CA SER A 213 -2.05 -20.79 15.88
C SER A 213 -1.85 -20.14 17.25
N ILE A 214 -0.96 -20.73 18.05
CA ILE A 214 -0.52 -20.17 19.35
C ILE A 214 0.02 -18.75 19.16
N MET A 215 0.78 -18.52 18.08
CA MET A 215 1.39 -17.22 17.81
C MET A 215 0.34 -16.14 17.55
N ALA A 216 -0.70 -16.48 16.79
CA ALA A 216 -1.78 -15.56 16.48
C ALA A 216 -2.63 -15.24 17.73
N ASP A 217 -2.83 -16.21 18.63
CA ASP A 217 -3.44 -15.97 19.96
C ASP A 217 -2.57 -15.03 20.82
N LEU A 218 -1.25 -15.23 20.85
CA LEU A 218 -0.34 -14.33 21.54
C LEU A 218 -0.37 -12.91 20.96
N GLN A 219 -0.46 -12.77 19.63
CA GLN A 219 -0.60 -11.47 18.96
C GLN A 219 -1.93 -10.79 19.33
N TRP A 220 -3.03 -11.55 19.34
CA TRP A 220 -4.33 -11.02 19.74
C TRP A 220 -4.35 -10.63 21.22
N ASN A 221 -3.76 -11.40 22.12
CA ASN A 221 -3.72 -11.06 23.55
C ASN A 221 -3.13 -9.66 23.81
N MET A 222 -2.12 -9.23 23.04
CA MET A 222 -1.60 -7.86 23.13
C MET A 222 -2.67 -6.82 22.78
N VAL A 223 -3.39 -7.03 21.68
CA VAL A 223 -4.42 -6.11 21.18
C VAL A 223 -5.67 -6.14 22.06
N GLY A 224 -6.13 -7.33 22.46
CA GLY A 224 -7.29 -7.55 23.32
C GLY A 224 -7.12 -6.93 24.72
N ASN A 225 -5.90 -6.95 25.26
CA ASN A 225 -5.59 -6.26 26.53
C ASN A 225 -5.72 -4.74 26.40
N GLU A 226 -5.21 -4.14 25.33
CA GLU A 226 -5.36 -2.70 25.07
C GLU A 226 -6.82 -2.31 24.81
N LEU A 227 -7.55 -3.16 24.06
CA LEU A 227 -8.98 -3.00 23.83
C LEU A 227 -9.76 -2.95 25.16
N LYS A 228 -9.50 -3.88 26.08
CA LYS A 228 -10.13 -3.92 27.42
C LYS A 228 -9.78 -2.69 28.27
N GLN A 229 -8.56 -2.16 28.14
CA GLN A 229 -8.14 -0.95 28.85
C GLN A 229 -8.85 0.30 28.32
N HIS A 230 -9.03 0.39 27.00
CA HIS A 230 -9.66 1.55 26.38
C HIS A 230 -11.19 1.51 26.33
N SER A 231 -11.80 0.31 26.32
CA SER A 231 -13.26 0.16 26.17
C SER A 231 -14.07 0.85 27.27
N ILE A 232 -13.43 1.17 28.39
CA ILE A 232 -14.05 1.90 29.51
C ILE A 232 -14.24 3.39 29.17
N ASN A 233 -13.36 3.98 28.35
CA ASN A 233 -13.40 5.40 28.02
C ASN A 233 -12.71 5.71 26.68
N TRP A 234 -13.45 5.58 25.58
CA TRP A 234 -12.98 6.02 24.27
C TRP A 234 -13.02 7.55 24.15
N PRO A 235 -12.02 8.18 23.51
CA PRO A 235 -12.14 9.58 23.12
C PRO A 235 -13.34 9.78 22.20
N ASP A 236 -14.03 10.91 22.34
CA ASP A 236 -15.06 11.33 21.39
C ASP A 236 -14.39 11.87 20.12
N PHE A 237 -14.62 11.19 18.99
CA PHE A 237 -14.07 11.57 17.70
C PHE A 237 -15.04 12.41 16.84
N SER A 238 -16.28 12.62 17.30
CA SER A 238 -17.33 13.28 16.51
C SER A 238 -17.07 14.76 16.21
N SER A 239 -16.30 15.42 17.06
CA SER A 239 -15.95 16.84 16.96
C SER A 239 -14.53 17.10 16.44
N ILE A 240 -13.83 16.04 16.02
CA ILE A 240 -12.44 16.14 15.59
C ILE A 240 -12.36 16.54 14.12
N HIS A 241 -11.70 17.66 13.87
CA HIS A 241 -11.34 18.12 12.54
C HIS A 241 -9.82 18.02 12.35
N GLY A 242 -9.39 17.68 11.13
CA GLY A 242 -7.98 17.74 10.76
C GLY A 242 -7.51 19.18 10.58
N ALA A 243 -6.20 19.39 10.71
CA ALA A 243 -5.57 20.69 10.45
C ALA A 243 -5.50 21.06 8.95
N ASP A 244 -5.88 20.15 8.06
CA ASP A 244 -5.77 20.21 6.60
C ASP A 244 -4.43 20.79 6.12
N ILE A 245 -3.33 20.38 6.74
CA ILE A 245 -2.00 20.92 6.44
C ILE A 245 -1.66 20.64 4.97
N LYS A 246 -1.93 19.43 4.49
CA LYS A 246 -1.71 19.09 3.08
C LYS A 246 -2.56 19.95 2.14
N GLY A 247 -3.84 20.17 2.45
CA GLY A 247 -4.71 21.02 1.62
C GLY A 247 -4.23 22.45 1.59
N ARG A 248 -3.95 23.05 2.75
CA ARG A 248 -3.43 24.42 2.90
C ARG A 248 -2.08 24.63 2.23
N THR A 249 -1.14 23.69 2.41
CA THR A 249 0.18 23.74 1.75
C THR A 249 0.05 23.67 0.23
N ASN A 250 -0.80 22.77 -0.28
CA ASN A 250 -1.05 22.69 -1.71
C ASN A 250 -1.68 23.97 -2.25
N LYS A 251 -2.72 24.47 -1.59
CA LYS A 251 -3.36 25.74 -1.94
C LYS A 251 -2.35 26.90 -2.00
N PHE A 252 -1.47 27.04 -1.01
CA PHE A 252 -0.41 28.06 -1.00
C PHE A 252 0.56 27.94 -2.19
N ILE A 253 0.84 26.72 -2.67
CA ILE A 253 1.73 26.50 -3.81
C ILE A 253 1.04 26.80 -5.15
N PHE A 254 -0.29 26.65 -5.23
CA PHE A 254 -1.01 26.62 -6.52
C PHE A 254 -2.00 27.77 -6.74
N ASP A 255 -2.49 28.43 -5.70
CA ASP A 255 -3.50 29.49 -5.79
C ASP A 255 -2.88 30.85 -5.47
N GLU A 256 -3.05 31.83 -6.37
CA GLU A 256 -2.42 33.15 -6.29
C GLU A 256 -3.09 34.10 -5.25
N GLU A 257 -4.30 33.77 -4.78
CA GLU A 257 -5.14 34.69 -3.99
C GLU A 257 -5.16 34.42 -2.47
N ILE A 258 -4.27 33.56 -1.94
CA ILE A 258 -4.36 33.13 -0.53
C ILE A 258 -3.43 33.94 0.38
N THR A 259 -4.03 34.69 1.30
CA THR A 259 -3.38 35.21 2.52
C THR A 259 -3.33 34.13 3.59
N GLU A 260 -2.37 33.20 3.47
CA GLU A 260 -2.08 32.22 4.52
C GLU A 260 -1.43 32.92 5.73
N THR A 261 -2.06 32.82 6.90
CA THR A 261 -1.64 33.52 8.12
C THR A 261 -0.70 32.69 8.99
N ASP A 262 -0.66 31.36 8.78
CA ASP A 262 0.24 30.47 9.49
C ASP A 262 1.65 30.50 8.88
N PRO A 263 2.66 31.01 9.60
CA PRO A 263 4.01 31.17 9.06
C PRO A 263 4.73 29.83 8.80
N LEU A 264 4.19 28.69 9.26
CA LEU A 264 4.75 27.37 9.00
C LEU A 264 4.33 26.80 7.65
N ILE A 265 3.19 27.22 7.08
CA ILE A 265 2.72 26.72 5.79
C ILE A 265 3.66 27.15 4.64
N PRO A 266 4.08 28.43 4.51
CA PRO A 266 5.06 28.82 3.50
C PRO A 266 6.41 28.08 3.64
N LYS A 267 6.87 27.86 4.87
CA LYS A 267 8.11 27.10 5.13
C LYS A 267 7.97 25.62 4.74
N THR A 268 6.80 25.03 4.98
CA THR A 268 6.47 23.66 4.59
C THR A 268 6.43 23.54 3.07
N ALA A 269 5.80 24.49 2.39
CA ALA A 269 5.77 24.56 0.93
C ALA A 269 7.18 24.66 0.33
N ALA A 270 8.04 25.52 0.88
CA ALA A 270 9.42 25.64 0.44
C ALA A 270 10.22 24.32 0.58
N LYS A 271 10.10 23.63 1.74
CA LYS A 271 10.69 22.29 1.92
C LYS A 271 10.15 21.29 0.90
N LEU A 272 8.85 21.34 0.59
CA LEU A 272 8.21 20.44 -0.37
C LEU A 272 8.77 20.62 -1.78
N LEU A 273 8.88 21.88 -2.24
CA LEU A 273 9.43 22.23 -3.55
C LEU A 273 10.91 21.86 -3.67
N GLN A 274 11.69 21.98 -2.59
CA GLN A 274 13.07 21.53 -2.56
C GLN A 274 13.19 20.00 -2.72
N LYS A 275 12.31 19.23 -2.07
CA LYS A 275 12.28 17.77 -2.16
C LYS A 275 11.76 17.26 -3.51
N ASN A 276 10.95 18.05 -4.21
CA ASN A 276 10.44 17.71 -5.53
C ASN A 276 10.77 18.80 -6.56
N PRO A 277 12.00 18.75 -7.13
CA PRO A 277 12.45 19.71 -8.13
C PRO A 277 11.55 19.81 -9.37
N PHE A 278 10.84 18.73 -9.72
CA PHE A 278 9.88 18.78 -10.83
C PHE A 278 8.71 19.71 -10.50
N LEU A 279 8.19 19.67 -9.27
CA LEU A 279 7.06 20.52 -8.88
C LEU A 279 7.42 22.00 -9.00
N ALA A 280 8.63 22.38 -8.54
CA ALA A 280 9.15 23.72 -8.70
C ALA A 280 9.27 24.13 -10.18
N ALA A 281 9.92 23.29 -11.00
CA ALA A 281 10.10 23.55 -12.43
C ALA A 281 8.76 23.66 -13.19
N ALA A 282 7.78 22.84 -12.84
CA ALA A 282 6.46 22.85 -13.46
C ALA A 282 5.70 24.15 -13.15
N ILE A 283 5.79 24.67 -11.93
CA ILE A 283 5.16 25.93 -11.54
C ILE A 283 5.72 27.08 -12.38
N GLU A 284 7.04 27.18 -12.47
CA GLU A 284 7.74 28.20 -13.28
C GLU A 284 7.33 28.11 -14.76
N VAL A 285 7.39 26.92 -15.37
CA VAL A 285 7.03 26.72 -16.79
C VAL A 285 5.55 27.04 -17.06
N ILE A 286 4.65 26.77 -16.12
CA ILE A 286 3.22 27.07 -16.30
C ILE A 286 2.96 28.58 -16.21
N GLY A 287 3.62 29.27 -15.28
CA GLY A 287 3.56 30.72 -15.13
C GLY A 287 4.14 31.46 -16.33
N GLU A 288 5.23 30.94 -16.90
CA GLU A 288 5.93 31.51 -18.06
C GLU A 288 5.71 30.71 -19.36
N TRP A 289 4.49 30.20 -19.56
CA TRP A 289 4.20 29.26 -20.65
C TRP A 289 4.56 29.77 -22.04
N ASP A 290 4.30 31.04 -22.32
CA ASP A 290 4.57 31.62 -23.65
C ASP A 290 6.07 31.71 -23.92
N PHE A 291 6.87 32.05 -22.90
CA PHE A 291 8.33 32.05 -22.98
C PHE A 291 8.88 30.62 -23.15
N PHE A 292 8.30 29.65 -22.44
CA PHE A 292 8.63 28.25 -22.62
C PHE A 292 8.37 27.76 -24.05
N ILE A 293 7.21 28.06 -24.63
CA ILE A 293 6.86 27.68 -26.00
C ILE A 293 7.77 28.36 -27.03
N ALA A 294 8.12 29.62 -26.83
CA ALA A 294 9.08 30.32 -27.70
C ALA A 294 10.43 29.58 -27.77
N LYS A 295 10.95 29.11 -26.63
CA LYS A 295 12.19 28.31 -26.61
C LYS A 295 12.06 26.98 -27.37
N ILE A 296 10.93 26.28 -27.24
CA ILE A 296 10.70 25.03 -27.97
C ILE A 296 10.56 25.30 -29.48
N TYR A 297 9.97 26.43 -29.87
CA TYR A 297 9.90 26.85 -31.27
C TYR A 297 11.29 27.11 -31.85
N GLU A 298 12.17 27.79 -31.12
CA GLU A 298 13.56 28.00 -31.56
C GLU A 298 14.29 26.68 -31.81
N LEU A 299 14.09 25.67 -30.96
CA LEU A 299 14.65 24.33 -31.17
C LEU A 299 14.09 23.68 -32.44
N GLN A 300 12.77 23.78 -32.67
CA GLN A 300 12.13 23.23 -33.86
C GLN A 300 12.77 23.79 -35.14
N THR A 301 12.97 25.11 -35.21
CA THR A 301 13.55 25.77 -36.39
C THR A 301 15.00 25.37 -36.69
N LYS A 302 15.73 24.81 -35.71
CA LYS A 302 17.14 24.39 -35.84
C LYS A 302 17.29 22.91 -36.21
N THR A 303 16.19 22.16 -36.27
CA THR A 303 16.21 20.70 -36.42
C THR A 303 15.56 20.26 -37.72
N SER A 304 16.18 19.29 -38.41
CA SER A 304 15.73 18.81 -39.72
C SER A 304 14.93 17.50 -39.68
N SER A 305 14.88 16.82 -38.54
CA SER A 305 14.13 15.56 -38.37
C SER A 305 13.46 15.48 -37.00
N LEU A 306 12.43 14.63 -36.90
CA LEU A 306 11.71 14.39 -35.64
C LEU A 306 12.65 13.82 -34.58
N GLU A 307 13.56 12.92 -34.96
CA GLU A 307 14.56 12.33 -34.07
C GLU A 307 15.47 13.38 -33.45
N SER A 308 16.04 14.26 -34.28
CA SER A 308 16.91 15.34 -33.80
C SER A 308 16.15 16.32 -32.92
N PHE A 309 14.89 16.63 -33.26
CA PHE A 309 14.07 17.53 -32.44
C PHE A 309 13.71 16.94 -31.07
N VAL A 310 13.35 15.64 -31.03
CA VAL A 310 13.11 14.93 -29.76
C VAL A 310 14.36 14.92 -28.91
N GLN A 311 15.54 14.68 -29.51
CA GLN A 311 16.82 14.65 -28.81
C GLN A 311 17.16 16.03 -28.20
N GLU A 312 17.05 17.11 -28.96
CA GLU A 312 17.29 18.48 -28.50
C GLU A 312 16.35 18.88 -27.34
N ILE A 313 15.05 18.54 -27.44
CA ILE A 313 14.10 18.77 -26.34
C ILE A 313 14.49 17.94 -25.11
N TRP A 314 14.88 16.68 -25.29
CA TRP A 314 15.24 15.77 -24.21
C TRP A 314 16.49 16.21 -23.42
N ASP A 315 17.44 16.81 -24.12
CA ASP A 315 18.74 17.26 -23.59
C ASP A 315 18.72 18.69 -23.03
N THR A 316 17.57 19.35 -23.02
CA THR A 316 17.39 20.64 -22.34
C THR A 316 17.96 20.61 -20.91
N PRO A 317 18.64 21.67 -20.44
CA PRO A 317 19.27 21.69 -19.13
C PRO A 317 18.24 21.71 -17.98
N ALA A 318 18.66 21.33 -16.78
CA ALA A 318 17.84 21.51 -15.57
C ALA A 318 17.65 23.02 -15.28
N PRO A 319 16.48 23.44 -14.74
CA PRO A 319 15.35 22.62 -14.30
C PRO A 319 14.40 22.18 -15.44
N LEU A 320 14.51 22.78 -16.62
CA LEU A 320 13.60 22.60 -17.75
C LEU A 320 13.47 21.13 -18.20
N ARG A 321 14.58 20.40 -18.17
CA ARG A 321 14.69 18.95 -18.41
C ARG A 321 13.59 18.13 -17.73
N LEU A 322 13.23 18.49 -16.49
CA LEU A 322 12.27 17.75 -15.69
C LEU A 322 10.83 17.82 -16.26
N VAL A 323 10.53 18.91 -16.96
CA VAL A 323 9.24 19.19 -17.60
C VAL A 323 9.23 18.65 -19.03
N THR A 324 10.26 18.93 -19.83
CA THR A 324 10.36 18.52 -21.23
C THR A 324 10.36 17.00 -21.40
N ARG A 325 11.10 16.26 -20.56
CA ARG A 325 11.10 14.79 -20.57
C ARG A 325 9.72 14.21 -20.25
N ARG A 326 9.01 14.78 -19.27
CA ARG A 326 7.64 14.37 -18.91
C ARG A 326 6.63 14.67 -20.02
N LEU A 327 6.81 15.78 -20.73
CA LEU A 327 6.01 16.16 -21.89
C LEU A 327 6.20 15.16 -23.04
N LEU A 328 7.45 14.94 -23.48
CA LEU A 328 7.77 14.04 -24.60
C LEU A 328 7.20 12.63 -24.41
N LEU A 329 7.31 12.10 -23.18
CA LEU A 329 6.81 10.77 -22.86
C LEU A 329 5.27 10.66 -22.82
N ARG A 330 4.53 11.78 -22.81
CA ARG A 330 3.05 11.79 -22.68
C ARG A 330 2.32 12.41 -23.86
N ILE A 331 2.99 13.23 -24.66
CA ILE A 331 2.34 14.08 -25.67
C ILE A 331 1.60 13.30 -26.76
N HIS A 332 2.00 12.04 -27.00
CA HIS A 332 1.37 11.11 -27.94
C HIS A 332 0.14 10.37 -27.37
N ALA A 333 0.00 10.24 -26.04
CA ALA A 333 -1.10 9.50 -25.43
C ALA A 333 -2.42 10.29 -25.50
N SER A 334 -3.59 9.64 -25.62
CA SER A 334 -4.90 10.32 -25.60
C SER A 334 -5.27 10.87 -24.23
N GLU A 335 -4.86 10.19 -23.17
CA GLU A 335 -4.97 10.64 -21.78
C GLU A 335 -3.75 11.48 -21.39
N ALA A 336 -3.93 12.51 -20.56
CA ALA A 336 -2.81 13.35 -20.13
C ALA A 336 -2.11 12.81 -18.86
N ILE A 337 -2.70 11.83 -18.17
CA ILE A 337 -2.06 11.00 -17.13
C ILE A 337 -2.06 9.54 -17.60
N THR A 338 -1.09 9.17 -18.42
CA THR A 338 -0.72 7.76 -18.58
C THR A 338 0.49 7.52 -17.69
N TYR A 339 0.39 6.57 -16.76
CA TYR A 339 1.55 6.11 -15.99
C TYR A 339 2.56 5.52 -16.99
N ILE A 340 3.73 6.14 -17.10
CA ILE A 340 4.81 5.62 -17.95
C ILE A 340 5.50 4.56 -17.10
N GLN A 341 5.06 3.32 -17.26
CA GLN A 341 5.75 2.17 -16.71
C GLN A 341 7.11 2.03 -17.41
N ASP A 342 8.01 1.31 -16.75
CA ASP A 342 9.40 1.04 -17.14
C ASP A 342 9.59 1.02 -18.66
N MET A 343 10.56 1.81 -19.17
CA MET A 343 10.77 1.94 -20.60
C MET A 343 11.33 0.68 -21.24
N ASP A 344 11.59 -0.38 -20.47
CA ASP A 344 12.18 -1.65 -20.93
C ASP A 344 13.49 -1.35 -21.69
N ILE A 345 14.36 -0.58 -21.02
CA ILE A 345 15.71 -0.23 -21.44
C ILE A 345 16.62 -0.50 -20.25
N ASP A 346 17.64 -1.34 -20.44
CA ASP A 346 18.56 -1.71 -19.38
C ASP A 346 19.23 -0.48 -18.73
N GLY A 347 19.19 -0.42 -17.40
CA GLY A 347 19.75 0.68 -16.61
C GLY A 347 18.85 1.91 -16.48
N VAL A 348 17.71 1.97 -17.20
CA VAL A 348 16.69 2.99 -17.00
C VAL A 348 15.69 2.48 -15.97
N THR A 349 15.42 3.28 -14.93
CA THR A 349 14.35 3.01 -13.97
C THR A 349 13.41 4.19 -13.94
N GLU A 350 12.16 3.98 -13.53
CA GLU A 350 11.17 5.06 -13.37
C GLU A 350 11.73 6.24 -12.54
N HIS A 351 12.40 5.94 -11.42
CA HIS A 351 12.97 6.94 -10.53
C HIS A 351 14.10 7.76 -11.16
N LYS A 352 14.81 7.21 -12.14
CA LYS A 352 15.88 7.91 -12.86
C LYS A 352 15.40 8.53 -14.16
N LEU A 353 14.31 8.06 -14.77
CA LEU A 353 13.87 8.44 -16.12
C LEU A 353 13.87 9.96 -16.36
N TYR A 354 13.34 10.71 -15.41
CA TYR A 354 13.14 12.14 -15.56
C TYR A 354 14.34 13.00 -15.14
N ALA A 355 15.07 12.57 -14.09
CA ALA A 355 16.10 13.38 -13.45
C ALA A 355 17.53 12.85 -13.63
N GLY A 356 17.68 11.63 -14.15
CA GLY A 356 18.94 10.94 -14.32
C GLY A 356 19.74 11.44 -15.51
N GLU A 357 21.05 11.31 -15.38
CA GLU A 357 21.99 11.44 -16.48
C GLU A 357 22.18 10.07 -17.14
N TYR A 358 22.24 10.09 -18.47
CA TYR A 358 22.27 8.88 -19.29
C TYR A 358 23.46 8.93 -20.24
N SER A 359 24.03 7.77 -20.52
CA SER A 359 25.01 7.65 -21.61
C SER A 359 24.33 7.92 -22.95
N ASP A 360 25.09 8.38 -23.94
CA ASP A 360 24.57 8.66 -25.29
C ASP A 360 23.80 7.49 -25.90
N LEU A 361 24.25 6.25 -25.61
CA LEU A 361 23.58 5.03 -26.06
C LEU A 361 22.16 4.92 -25.48
N ILE A 362 22.02 5.10 -24.16
CA ILE A 362 20.71 5.03 -23.48
C ILE A 362 19.82 6.18 -23.95
N THR A 363 20.38 7.38 -24.09
CA THR A 363 19.62 8.54 -24.55
C THR A 363 19.04 8.32 -25.95
N ARG A 364 19.81 7.75 -26.88
CA ARG A 364 19.31 7.37 -28.22
C ARG A 364 18.21 6.30 -28.16
N GLN A 365 18.34 5.31 -27.29
CA GLN A 365 17.31 4.27 -27.11
C GLN A 365 16.00 4.85 -26.58
N ILE A 366 16.08 5.77 -25.62
CA ILE A 366 14.92 6.51 -25.10
C ILE A 366 14.28 7.33 -26.22
N GLY A 367 15.09 8.11 -26.95
CA GLY A 367 14.64 8.93 -28.08
C GLY A 367 13.92 8.09 -29.13
N ALA A 368 14.49 6.95 -29.53
CA ALA A 368 13.88 6.04 -30.51
C ALA A 368 12.51 5.49 -30.05
N LYS A 369 12.35 5.15 -28.76
CA LYS A 369 11.05 4.72 -28.21
C LYS A 369 10.04 5.86 -28.21
N ILE A 370 10.44 7.08 -27.86
CA ILE A 370 9.59 8.27 -27.92
C ILE A 370 9.13 8.51 -29.36
N VAL A 371 10.05 8.57 -30.31
CA VAL A 371 9.77 8.79 -31.74
C VAL A 371 8.81 7.72 -32.28
N THR A 372 9.02 6.46 -31.93
CA THR A 372 8.11 5.37 -32.31
C THR A 372 6.68 5.61 -31.79
N GLY A 373 6.55 6.06 -30.53
CA GLY A 373 5.26 6.41 -29.93
C GLY A 373 4.58 7.61 -30.60
N LEU A 374 5.36 8.64 -30.93
CA LEU A 374 4.90 9.83 -31.66
C LEU A 374 4.37 9.45 -33.06
N ILE A 375 5.14 8.70 -33.83
CA ILE A 375 4.77 8.28 -35.20
C ILE A 375 3.48 7.45 -35.19
N ARG A 376 3.34 6.51 -34.25
CA ARG A 376 2.10 5.72 -34.08
C ARG A 376 0.88 6.58 -33.76
N ALA A 377 1.09 7.74 -33.12
CA ALA A 377 0.04 8.70 -32.81
C ALA A 377 -0.16 9.75 -33.92
N GLY A 378 0.47 9.58 -35.10
CA GLY A 378 0.36 10.50 -36.24
C GLY A 378 1.23 11.76 -36.14
N ILE A 379 2.18 11.80 -35.20
CA ILE A 379 3.14 12.91 -35.06
C ILE A 379 4.43 12.51 -35.76
N SER A 380 4.58 12.91 -37.02
CA SER A 380 5.68 12.47 -37.90
C SER A 380 6.73 13.54 -38.21
N THR A 381 6.50 14.81 -37.86
CA THR A 381 7.43 15.92 -38.13
C THR A 381 7.64 16.82 -36.91
N PRO A 382 8.76 17.59 -36.87
CA PRO A 382 9.00 18.57 -35.81
C PRO A 382 7.88 19.59 -35.63
N GLU A 383 7.29 20.06 -36.73
CA GLU A 383 6.20 21.05 -36.74
C GLU A 383 4.95 20.48 -36.06
N ILE A 384 4.58 19.23 -36.38
CA ILE A 384 3.42 18.56 -35.78
C ILE A 384 3.65 18.36 -34.28
N LEU A 385 4.86 17.96 -33.88
CA LEU A 385 5.21 17.81 -32.46
C LEU A 385 5.14 19.15 -31.73
N PHE A 386 5.72 20.21 -32.29
CA PHE A 386 5.66 21.55 -31.72
C PHE A 386 4.22 22.01 -31.53
N GLU A 387 3.38 21.90 -32.56
CA GLU A 387 1.97 22.29 -32.49
C GLU A 387 1.19 21.50 -31.43
N ARG A 388 1.51 20.22 -31.28
CA ARG A 388 0.95 19.39 -30.21
C ARG A 388 1.39 19.87 -28.82
N ILE A 389 2.67 20.20 -28.63
CA ILE A 389 3.20 20.74 -27.38
C ILE A 389 2.54 22.10 -27.08
N ARG A 390 2.40 22.97 -28.07
CA ARG A 390 1.76 24.29 -27.91
C ARG A 390 0.31 24.17 -27.47
N SER A 391 -0.48 23.34 -28.17
CA SER A 391 -1.92 23.21 -27.94
C SER A 391 -2.28 22.41 -26.68
N ARG A 392 -1.46 21.41 -26.31
CA ARG A 392 -1.80 20.44 -25.26
C ARG A 392 -0.78 20.33 -24.13
N GLY A 393 0.45 20.81 -24.34
CA GLY A 393 1.52 20.68 -23.36
C GLY A 393 1.17 21.28 -22.00
N LYS A 394 0.57 22.48 -21.97
CA LYS A 394 0.21 23.16 -20.71
C LYS A 394 -0.74 22.31 -19.87
N LEU A 395 -1.71 21.67 -20.51
CA LEU A 395 -2.64 20.74 -19.85
C LEU A 395 -1.91 19.53 -19.26
N ILE A 396 -0.97 18.93 -20.01
CA ILE A 396 -0.19 17.77 -19.54
C ILE A 396 0.69 18.15 -18.35
N VAL A 397 1.39 19.30 -18.40
CA VAL A 397 2.22 19.76 -17.27
C VAL A 397 1.34 20.05 -16.06
N ASN A 398 0.20 20.72 -16.23
CA ASN A 398 -0.75 21.00 -15.15
C ASN A 398 -1.27 19.71 -14.49
N GLN A 399 -1.64 18.71 -15.29
CA GLN A 399 -2.13 17.43 -14.76
C GLN A 399 -1.02 16.62 -14.08
N ALA A 400 0.20 16.61 -14.63
CA ALA A 400 1.35 15.97 -13.98
C ALA A 400 1.68 16.67 -12.65
N ARG A 401 1.65 18.00 -12.62
CA ARG A 401 1.81 18.82 -11.41
C ARG A 401 0.76 18.49 -10.35
N TRP A 402 -0.52 18.45 -10.74
CA TRP A 402 -1.63 18.09 -9.88
C TRP A 402 -1.51 16.65 -9.34
N PHE A 403 -1.11 15.71 -10.19
CA PHE A 403 -0.95 14.31 -9.79
C PHE A 403 0.18 14.15 -8.77
N GLU A 404 1.33 14.78 -9.00
CA GLU A 404 2.47 14.73 -8.06
C GLU A 404 2.12 15.40 -6.73
N SER A 405 1.45 16.56 -6.72
CA SER A 405 1.07 17.26 -5.48
C SER A 405 0.03 16.50 -4.66
N LYS A 406 -0.89 15.80 -5.32
CA LYS A 406 -1.94 15.01 -4.65
C LYS A 406 -1.47 13.62 -4.28
N ASN A 407 -0.83 12.89 -5.19
CA ASN A 407 -0.57 11.46 -5.09
C ASN A 407 0.92 11.10 -4.97
N GLY A 408 1.83 12.08 -5.03
CA GLY A 408 3.25 11.87 -4.80
C GLY A 408 3.48 11.27 -3.42
N THR A 409 3.74 9.97 -3.37
CA THR A 409 3.93 9.18 -2.13
C THR A 409 5.11 9.68 -1.28
N GLN A 410 5.99 10.50 -1.88
CA GLN A 410 7.12 11.15 -1.22
C GLN A 410 6.78 12.55 -0.65
N LEU A 411 5.69 13.18 -1.10
CA LEU A 411 5.26 14.48 -0.61
C LEU A 411 4.52 14.31 0.71
N LYS A 412 5.22 14.57 1.81
CA LYS A 412 4.72 14.44 3.18
C LYS A 412 4.64 15.80 3.89
N PRO A 413 3.86 16.76 3.35
CA PRO A 413 3.81 18.13 3.89
C PRO A 413 3.38 18.13 5.35
N SER A 414 2.45 17.25 5.75
CA SER A 414 2.00 17.13 7.14
C SER A 414 3.15 16.76 8.09
N PHE A 415 4.09 15.89 7.68
CA PHE A 415 5.22 15.53 8.54
C PHE A 415 6.24 16.68 8.61
N ASP A 416 6.51 17.34 7.48
CA ASP A 416 7.42 18.49 7.44
C ASP A 416 6.90 19.66 8.29
N TYR A 417 5.59 19.93 8.24
CA TYR A 417 4.94 20.92 9.07
C TYR A 417 5.07 20.59 10.56
N VAL A 418 4.72 19.36 10.96
CA VAL A 418 4.81 18.93 12.36
C VAL A 418 6.25 19.00 12.86
N GLU A 419 7.24 18.61 12.04
CA GLU A 419 8.66 18.79 12.36
C GLU A 419 9.01 20.25 12.62
N LEU A 420 8.58 21.18 11.74
CA LEU A 420 8.82 22.61 11.91
C LEU A 420 8.14 23.17 13.17
N ALA A 421 6.93 22.74 13.48
CA ALA A 421 6.19 23.14 14.67
C ALA A 421 6.92 22.68 15.95
N LEU A 422 7.39 21.44 16.00
CA LEU A 422 8.12 20.88 17.14
C LEU A 422 9.48 21.56 17.34
N VAL A 423 10.22 21.81 16.26
CA VAL A 423 11.49 22.56 16.34
C VAL A 423 11.25 23.98 16.85
N SER A 424 10.19 24.65 16.36
CA SER A 424 9.81 26.00 16.83
C SER A 424 9.41 26.01 18.31
N ALA A 425 8.87 24.89 18.82
CA ALA A 425 8.56 24.70 20.23
C ALA A 425 9.76 24.28 21.10
N GLY A 426 10.96 24.17 20.52
CA GLY A 426 12.21 23.90 21.25
C GLY A 426 12.56 22.42 21.41
N PHE A 427 11.94 21.52 20.64
CA PHE A 427 12.27 20.09 20.63
C PHE A 427 13.31 19.74 19.56
N ASN A 428 14.08 18.69 19.82
CA ASN A 428 14.96 18.08 18.83
C ASN A 428 14.21 16.98 18.09
N VAL A 429 14.19 17.04 16.75
CA VAL A 429 13.49 16.07 15.89
C VAL A 429 14.51 15.28 15.07
N LEU A 430 14.70 14.01 15.41
CA LEU A 430 15.75 13.17 14.84
C LEU A 430 15.17 12.01 14.04
N SER A 431 15.90 11.51 13.04
CA SER A 431 15.64 10.18 12.48
C SER A 431 15.96 9.08 13.50
N PRO A 432 15.41 7.86 13.35
CA PRO A 432 15.75 6.72 14.22
C PRO A 432 17.26 6.48 14.31
N THR A 433 17.96 6.48 13.17
CA THR A 433 19.42 6.28 13.12
C THR A 433 20.18 7.34 13.91
N GLN A 434 19.85 8.62 13.72
CA GLN A 434 20.48 9.73 14.46
C GLN A 434 20.22 9.65 15.97
N ALA A 435 19.08 9.08 16.37
CA ALA A 435 18.72 8.90 17.77
C ALA A 435 19.20 7.56 18.36
N GLY A 436 19.92 6.72 17.59
CA GLY A 436 20.31 5.37 18.03
C GLY A 436 19.13 4.44 18.30
N PHE A 437 17.97 4.71 17.69
CA PHE A 437 16.74 3.96 17.92
C PHE A 437 16.60 2.80 16.93
N ASN A 438 16.43 1.58 17.44
CA ASN A 438 16.18 0.40 16.60
C ASN A 438 14.71 0.34 16.12
N ALA A 439 14.47 0.91 14.94
CA ALA A 439 13.17 0.93 14.27
C ALA A 439 12.82 -0.36 13.50
N ILE A 440 13.37 -1.52 13.90
CA ILE A 440 12.97 -2.83 13.36
C ILE A 440 11.85 -3.40 14.24
N GLY A 441 10.78 -3.88 13.63
CA GLY A 441 9.63 -4.48 14.33
C GLY A 441 9.86 -5.95 14.70
N TYR A 442 9.05 -6.48 15.64
CA TYR A 442 9.20 -7.85 16.15
C TYR A 442 9.09 -8.93 15.06
N HIS A 443 8.47 -8.64 13.93
CA HIS A 443 8.33 -9.60 12.85
C HIS A 443 9.69 -10.10 12.34
N SER A 444 10.74 -9.30 12.48
CA SER A 444 12.13 -9.72 12.24
C SER A 444 12.61 -10.87 13.14
N GLN A 445 11.97 -11.07 14.28
CA GLN A 445 12.29 -12.10 15.27
C GLN A 445 11.44 -13.36 15.09
N ILE A 446 10.37 -13.27 14.30
CA ILE A 446 9.49 -14.40 13.94
C ILE A 446 9.97 -15.06 12.65
N VAL A 447 10.49 -14.27 11.71
CA VAL A 447 10.82 -14.71 10.36
C VAL A 447 12.32 -15.01 10.20
N GLN A 448 12.65 -15.96 9.34
CA GLN A 448 14.04 -16.31 9.00
C GLN A 448 14.58 -15.49 7.83
N ASP A 449 14.31 -14.18 7.79
CA ASP A 449 14.66 -13.31 6.67
C ASP A 449 15.00 -11.88 7.13
N THR A 450 15.73 -11.13 6.29
CA THR A 450 16.17 -9.77 6.61
C THR A 450 15.03 -8.77 6.46
N VAL A 451 14.58 -8.25 7.59
CA VAL A 451 13.58 -7.18 7.65
C VAL A 451 14.26 -5.81 7.71
N LYS A 452 13.85 -4.90 6.82
CA LYS A 452 14.36 -3.52 6.82
C LYS A 452 13.73 -2.69 7.95
N PRO A 453 14.50 -1.79 8.59
CA PRO A 453 13.96 -0.87 9.58
C PRO A 453 12.92 0.09 8.98
N TYR A 454 11.97 0.52 9.80
CA TYR A 454 11.04 1.58 9.42
C TYR A 454 11.78 2.92 9.32
N THR A 455 11.72 3.54 8.15
CA THR A 455 12.41 4.81 7.86
C THR A 455 11.54 6.05 8.04
N ASN A 456 10.21 5.87 8.10
CA ASN A 456 9.23 6.96 8.12
C ASN A 456 8.77 7.29 9.55
N LEU A 457 9.72 7.44 10.47
CA LEU A 457 9.51 7.76 11.88
C LEU A 457 10.45 8.90 12.27
N LYS A 458 10.11 9.61 13.34
CA LYS A 458 10.99 10.58 14.01
C LYS A 458 11.03 10.29 15.49
N ILE A 459 12.18 10.54 16.10
CA ILE A 459 12.37 10.48 17.55
C ILE A 459 12.41 11.91 18.06
N ILE A 460 11.52 12.22 18.99
CA ILE A 460 11.42 13.56 19.58
C ILE A 460 12.21 13.54 20.88
N ARG A 461 13.15 14.48 21.03
CA ARG A 461 13.96 14.64 22.24
C ARG A 461 13.75 16.00 22.87
N ASP A 462 13.89 16.04 24.19
CA ASP A 462 14.08 17.30 24.91
C ASP A 462 15.50 17.86 24.71
N GLN A 463 15.78 18.98 25.37
CA GLN A 463 17.08 19.65 25.35
C GLN A 463 18.17 18.87 26.10
N ASN A 464 17.77 17.94 26.98
CA ASN A 464 18.67 17.08 27.75
C ASN A 464 18.97 15.75 27.04
N SER A 465 18.55 15.61 25.78
CA SER A 465 18.69 14.38 24.98
C SER A 465 17.85 13.19 25.45
N ASN A 466 16.84 13.39 26.30
CA ASN A 466 15.89 12.34 26.65
C ASN A 466 14.91 12.13 25.50
N ASN A 467 14.69 10.86 25.11
CA ASN A 467 13.64 10.52 24.15
C ASN A 467 12.27 10.70 24.80
N LEU A 468 11.42 11.52 24.20
CA LEU A 468 10.05 11.78 24.69
C LEU A 468 9.02 10.89 23.98
N CYS A 469 9.17 10.68 22.67
CA CYS A 469 8.29 9.80 21.90
C CYS A 469 8.90 9.36 20.57
N VAL A 470 8.27 8.34 19.98
CA VAL A 470 8.41 8.02 18.56
C VAL A 470 7.20 8.62 17.84
N LEU A 471 7.43 9.45 16.83
CA LEU A 471 6.39 10.17 16.10
C LEU A 471 6.30 9.70 14.65
N LYS A 472 5.08 9.57 14.16
CA LYS A 472 4.77 9.49 12.73
C LYS A 472 3.65 10.47 12.40
N ALA A 473 3.76 11.17 11.26
CA ALA A 473 2.69 12.02 10.76
C ALA A 473 2.24 11.56 9.37
N LYS A 474 0.92 11.47 9.15
CA LYS A 474 0.34 10.99 7.90
C LYS A 474 -0.92 11.77 7.55
N TYR A 475 -1.07 12.12 6.28
CA TYR A 475 -2.33 12.62 5.75
C TYR A 475 -3.21 11.45 5.30
N LEU A 476 -4.46 11.41 5.77
CA LEU A 476 -5.45 10.40 5.44
C LEU A 476 -6.62 11.03 4.69
N ARG A 477 -6.94 10.49 3.50
CA ARG A 477 -8.16 10.84 2.76
C ARG A 477 -9.31 9.95 3.22
N GLN A 478 -10.53 10.47 3.19
CA GLN A 478 -11.75 9.74 3.57
C GLN A 478 -11.80 8.32 2.98
N GLN A 479 -11.59 8.18 1.67
CA GLN A 479 -11.69 6.90 0.96
C GLN A 479 -10.61 5.89 1.36
N GLU A 480 -9.42 6.35 1.75
CA GLU A 480 -8.30 5.49 2.12
C GLU A 480 -8.14 5.34 3.64
N PHE A 481 -8.89 6.09 4.45
CA PHE A 481 -8.64 6.24 5.89
C PHE A 481 -8.57 4.88 6.61
N PRO A 482 -9.60 4.00 6.53
CA PRO A 482 -9.56 2.73 7.25
C PRO A 482 -8.42 1.81 6.80
N ARG A 483 -8.19 1.79 5.47
CA ARG A 483 -7.14 1.00 4.84
C ARG A 483 -5.76 1.42 5.33
N ARG A 484 -5.47 2.72 5.31
CA ARG A 484 -4.19 3.27 5.79
C ARG A 484 -4.01 3.08 7.29
N CYS A 485 -5.09 3.10 8.08
CA CYS A 485 -5.03 2.76 9.51
C CYS A 485 -4.60 1.31 9.74
N LYS A 486 -5.05 0.34 8.92
CA LYS A 486 -4.54 -1.05 9.00
C LYS A 486 -3.03 -1.12 8.76
N GLU A 487 -2.53 -0.46 7.71
CA GLU A 487 -1.09 -0.42 7.41
C GLU A 487 -0.27 0.08 8.60
N GLU A 488 -0.78 1.11 9.29
CA GLU A 488 -0.10 1.73 10.43
C GLU A 488 -0.30 0.95 11.73
N ALA A 489 -1.44 0.30 11.94
CA ALA A 489 -1.69 -0.59 13.07
C ALA A 489 -0.62 -1.70 13.12
N PHE A 490 -0.27 -2.30 11.98
CA PHE A 490 0.84 -3.24 11.89
C PHE A 490 2.17 -2.65 12.37
N VAL A 491 2.48 -1.41 11.96
CA VAL A 491 3.73 -0.72 12.36
C VAL A 491 3.74 -0.45 13.87
N GLY A 492 2.63 0.01 14.44
CA GLY A 492 2.51 0.28 15.88
C GLY A 492 2.73 -0.98 16.70
N LEU A 493 2.01 -2.05 16.37
CA LEU A 493 2.06 -3.30 17.11
C LEU A 493 3.46 -3.90 17.04
N THR A 494 4.06 -3.90 15.85
CA THR A 494 5.39 -4.50 15.68
C THR A 494 6.52 -3.68 16.28
N LEU A 495 6.37 -2.36 16.45
CA LEU A 495 7.37 -1.53 17.13
C LEU A 495 7.23 -1.52 18.65
N LYS A 496 6.01 -1.60 19.17
CA LYS A 496 5.72 -1.54 20.61
C LYS A 496 6.25 -2.76 21.37
N TYR A 497 6.37 -3.90 20.71
CA TYR A 497 6.75 -5.18 21.32
C TYR A 497 8.01 -5.79 20.69
N SER A 498 8.63 -6.69 21.44
CA SER A 498 9.66 -7.63 20.99
C SER A 498 9.18 -9.07 21.23
N PHE A 499 9.66 -10.00 20.41
CA PHE A 499 9.34 -11.42 20.49
C PHE A 499 10.60 -12.27 20.67
N HIS A 500 10.55 -13.18 21.64
CA HIS A 500 11.51 -14.26 21.85
C HIS A 500 10.71 -15.57 21.99
N ASP A 501 10.24 -15.89 23.20
CA ASP A 501 9.27 -16.96 23.44
C ASP A 501 7.86 -16.41 23.72
N ASN A 502 7.79 -15.15 24.15
CA ASN A 502 6.56 -14.41 24.39
C ASN A 502 6.75 -12.93 24.02
N PHE A 503 5.66 -12.18 23.90
CA PHE A 503 5.71 -10.74 23.62
C PHE A 503 5.99 -9.92 24.87
N ILE A 504 6.98 -9.04 24.77
CA ILE A 504 7.37 -8.11 25.84
C ILE A 504 7.33 -6.69 25.27
N LYS A 505 6.84 -5.73 26.05
CA LYS A 505 6.84 -4.31 25.65
C LYS A 505 8.28 -3.83 25.49
N LYS A 506 8.62 -3.40 24.28
CA LYS A 506 9.96 -2.93 23.89
C LYS A 506 10.17 -1.44 24.21
N LEU A 507 9.10 -0.66 24.16
CA LEU A 507 9.17 0.81 24.26
C LEU A 507 8.63 1.31 25.60
N ASN A 508 9.45 2.08 26.30
CA ASN A 508 9.07 2.82 27.51
C ASN A 508 8.63 4.26 27.20
N ILE A 509 8.63 4.64 25.92
CA ILE A 509 8.16 5.94 25.42
C ILE A 509 6.95 5.71 24.51
N PRO A 510 6.02 6.68 24.43
CA PRO A 510 4.83 6.57 23.58
C PRO A 510 5.18 6.55 22.09
N LEU A 511 4.37 5.80 21.33
CA LEU A 511 4.30 5.82 19.86
C LEU A 511 3.14 6.73 19.49
N ILE A 512 3.42 7.90 18.91
CA ILE A 512 2.38 8.89 18.57
C ILE A 512 2.17 8.94 17.05
N MET A 513 0.91 8.80 16.63
CA MET A 513 0.47 9.06 15.26
C MET A 513 -0.23 10.43 15.20
N PHE A 514 0.36 11.35 14.45
CA PHE A 514 -0.29 12.58 14.03
C PHE A 514 -1.09 12.31 12.75
N ILE A 515 -2.41 12.50 12.80
CA ILE A 515 -3.30 12.32 11.66
C ILE A 515 -3.71 13.70 11.12
N ASP A 516 -3.29 13.98 9.90
CA ASP A 516 -3.77 15.11 9.10
C ASP A 516 -4.88 14.65 8.17
N MET A 517 -5.87 15.50 7.91
CA MET A 517 -7.01 15.19 7.06
C MET A 517 -7.71 16.47 6.62
N ALA A 518 -8.51 16.38 5.56
CA ALA A 518 -9.35 17.48 5.13
C ALA A 518 -10.44 17.80 6.17
N PRO A 519 -10.97 19.04 6.24
CA PRO A 519 -11.92 19.44 7.27
C PRO A 519 -13.25 18.68 7.22
N ASP A 520 -13.63 18.22 6.03
CA ASP A 520 -14.84 17.46 5.71
C ASP A 520 -14.67 15.94 5.85
N CYS A 521 -13.50 15.48 6.31
CA CYS A 521 -13.23 14.06 6.53
C CYS A 521 -13.95 13.56 7.79
N ASN A 522 -14.90 12.63 7.62
CA ASN A 522 -15.54 11.92 8.73
C ASN A 522 -14.64 10.79 9.23
N VAL A 523 -14.12 10.94 10.44
CA VAL A 523 -13.21 9.98 11.07
C VAL A 523 -13.94 8.64 11.34
N PRO A 524 -13.52 7.52 10.73
CA PRO A 524 -14.07 6.22 11.05
C PRO A 524 -13.57 5.77 12.43
N GLU A 525 -14.41 5.85 13.46
CA GLU A 525 -14.01 5.59 14.85
C GLU A 525 -13.32 4.23 15.03
N TYR A 526 -13.86 3.17 14.44
CA TYR A 526 -13.27 1.82 14.52
C TYR A 526 -11.82 1.79 14.02
N ALA A 527 -11.49 2.61 13.01
CA ALA A 527 -10.16 2.65 12.43
C ALA A 527 -9.15 3.37 13.36
N VAL A 528 -9.60 4.38 14.10
CA VAL A 528 -8.78 5.08 15.09
C VAL A 528 -8.62 4.23 16.36
N ARG A 529 -9.70 3.62 16.85
CA ARG A 529 -9.67 2.67 17.97
C ARG A 529 -8.74 1.49 17.67
N ARG A 530 -8.72 1.00 16.42
CA ARG A 530 -7.74 0.02 15.95
C ARG A 530 -6.31 0.51 16.12
N LEU A 531 -5.97 1.72 15.66
CA LEU A 531 -4.61 2.24 15.82
C LEU A 531 -4.21 2.28 17.30
N MET A 532 -5.14 2.70 18.18
CA MET A 532 -4.92 2.75 19.62
C MET A 532 -4.65 1.36 20.23
N CYS A 533 -5.50 0.38 19.94
CA CYS A 533 -5.31 -0.99 20.43
C CYS A 533 -4.03 -1.64 19.88
N PHE A 534 -3.58 -1.20 18.70
CA PHE A 534 -2.32 -1.66 18.10
C PHE A 534 -1.12 -0.80 18.53
N GLY A 535 -1.28 0.05 19.55
CA GLY A 535 -0.19 0.68 20.26
C GLY A 535 0.13 2.13 19.91
N TRP A 536 -0.69 2.80 19.10
CA TRP A 536 -0.53 4.22 18.79
C TRP A 536 -1.36 5.12 19.71
N ASP A 537 -0.72 6.12 20.30
CA ASP A 537 -1.41 7.30 20.79
C ASP A 537 -1.74 8.21 19.59
N ILE A 538 -2.94 8.79 19.57
CA ILE A 538 -3.43 9.55 18.41
C ILE A 538 -3.54 11.03 18.74
N THR A 539 -3.13 11.88 17.80
CA THR A 539 -3.38 13.32 17.84
C THR A 539 -3.73 13.86 16.46
N PHE A 540 -4.57 14.88 16.43
CA PHE A 540 -5.00 15.59 15.22
C PHE A 540 -4.54 17.06 15.21
N SER A 541 -3.90 17.52 16.30
CA SER A 541 -3.50 18.91 16.50
C SER A 541 -2.04 19.00 16.95
N THR A 542 -1.31 19.94 16.35
CA THR A 542 0.08 20.23 16.73
C THR A 542 0.16 20.82 18.12
N ASP A 543 -0.83 21.60 18.53
CA ASP A 543 -0.87 22.21 19.86
C ASP A 543 -1.07 21.16 20.94
N ASN A 544 -1.96 20.19 20.69
CA ASN A 544 -2.17 19.05 21.57
C ASN A 544 -0.90 18.19 21.68
N LEU A 545 -0.23 17.94 20.54
CA LEU A 545 1.04 17.23 20.52
C LEU A 545 2.13 17.95 21.33
N ILE A 546 2.33 19.24 21.10
CA ILE A 546 3.32 20.06 21.79
C ILE A 546 3.02 20.10 23.30
N SER A 547 1.76 20.30 23.67
CA SER A 547 1.32 20.35 25.07
C SER A 547 1.57 19.02 25.79
N TYR A 548 1.24 17.90 25.13
CA TYR A 548 1.54 16.56 25.63
C TYR A 548 3.04 16.36 25.87
N LEU A 549 3.89 16.71 24.89
CA LEU A 549 5.34 16.54 24.99
C LEU A 549 5.96 17.45 26.06
N LYS A 550 5.46 18.67 26.24
CA LYS A 550 5.89 19.56 27.32
C LYS A 550 5.56 18.97 28.70
N LYS A 551 4.40 18.33 28.85
CA LYS A 551 4.02 17.63 30.08
C LYS A 551 4.90 16.40 30.35
N GLN A 552 5.24 15.62 29.33
CA GLN A 552 6.16 14.49 29.47
C GLN A 552 7.56 14.93 29.93
N ARG A 553 8.05 16.05 29.37
CA ARG A 553 9.30 16.68 29.80
C ARG A 553 9.29 17.06 31.29
N SER A 554 8.18 17.58 31.83
CA SER A 554 8.12 17.96 33.26
C SER A 554 8.07 16.79 34.24
N VAL A 555 7.71 15.59 33.79
CA VAL A 555 7.65 14.38 34.64
C VAL A 555 9.00 13.64 34.67
N SER A 556 9.91 13.96 33.76
CA SER A 556 11.23 13.30 33.62
C SER A 556 12.35 13.98 34.43
N TYR A 557 12.01 14.89 35.35
CA TYR A 557 12.95 15.58 36.25
C TYR A 557 12.84 15.08 37.68
#